data_AF-A0A966HYJ2-F1
#
_entry.id   AF-A0A966HYJ2-F1
#
_cell.length_a   1.000
_cell.length_b   1.000
_cell.length_c   1.000
_cell.angle_alpha   90.00
_cell.angle_beta   90.00
_cell.angle_gamma   90.00
#
_symmetry.space_group_name_H-M   'P 1'
#
loop_
_entity.id
_entity.type
_entity.pdbx_description
1 polymer ?
#
loop_
_entity_poly.entity_id
_entity_poly.type
_entity_poly.pdbx_seq_one_letter_code
_entity_poly.pdbx_strand_id
1 'polypeptide(L)' 'EKYFPNVSTETYTPWAGLRPMTPNMMPITRESKMKGVYYHAGHGHLGWTLSAQTAQIVADKIDSN' A
#
# COMPACT_ATOMS: atom_id res chain seq x y z
N GLU A 1 -27.73 -7.62 -2.00
CA GLU A 1 -28.51 -8.88 -1.96
C GLU A 1 -28.88 -9.45 -3.34
N LYS A 2 -29.24 -8.65 -4.37
CA LYS A 2 -29.58 -9.16 -5.73
C LYS A 2 -28.61 -10.21 -6.32
N TYR A 3 -27.30 -10.03 -6.13
CA TYR A 3 -26.26 -10.95 -6.63
C TYR A 3 -25.72 -11.92 -5.57
N PHE A 4 -26.04 -11.66 -4.30
CA PHE A 4 -25.62 -12.46 -3.14
C PHE A 4 -26.80 -12.52 -2.16
N PRO A 5 -27.83 -13.35 -2.43
CA PRO A 5 -29.09 -13.31 -1.69
C PRO A 5 -28.97 -13.76 -0.24
N ASN A 6 -27.89 -14.45 0.11
CA ASN A 6 -27.63 -14.94 1.48
C ASN A 6 -26.75 -13.99 2.30
N VAL A 7 -26.33 -12.84 1.76
CA VAL A 7 -25.52 -11.86 2.48
C VAL A 7 -26.42 -10.72 2.95
N SER A 8 -26.68 -10.65 4.25
CA SER A 8 -27.39 -9.52 4.86
C SER A 8 -26.48 -8.30 4.99
N THR A 9 -26.98 -7.14 4.61
CA THR A 9 -26.30 -5.84 4.81
C THR A 9 -26.99 -4.96 5.85
N GLU A 10 -27.87 -5.53 6.68
CA GLU A 10 -28.64 -4.79 7.69
C GLU A 10 -27.75 -4.21 8.80
N THR A 11 -26.65 -4.89 9.13
CA THR A 11 -25.71 -4.49 10.19
C THR A 11 -24.29 -4.42 9.64
N TYR A 12 -23.82 -3.20 9.36
CA TYR A 12 -22.42 -2.92 9.03
C TYR A 12 -22.02 -1.52 9.50
N THR A 13 -20.74 -1.32 9.75
CA THR A 13 -20.17 0.00 10.03
C THR A 13 -19.49 0.53 8.77
N PRO A 14 -19.98 1.62 8.15
CA PRO A 14 -19.30 2.23 7.03
C PRO A 14 -17.94 2.80 7.49
N TRP A 15 -16.91 2.59 6.68
CA TRP A 15 -15.60 3.20 6.89
C TRP A 15 -15.00 3.65 5.56
N ALA A 16 -14.11 4.63 5.63
CA ALA A 16 -13.34 5.12 4.50
C ALA A 16 -11.89 5.34 4.94
N GLY A 17 -10.98 5.21 3.98
CA GLY A 17 -9.56 5.46 4.18
C GLY A 17 -8.93 6.05 2.93
N LEU A 18 -7.88 6.85 3.12
CA LEU A 18 -7.12 7.42 2.02
C LEU A 18 -6.13 6.39 1.47
N ARG A 19 -6.05 6.29 0.14
CA ARG A 19 -5.07 5.43 -0.54
C ARG A 19 -3.90 6.29 -1.01
N PRO A 20 -2.69 6.16 -0.43
CA PRO A 20 -1.52 6.84 -0.94
C PRO A 20 -1.17 6.25 -2.31
N MET A 21 -1.26 7.08 -3.35
CA MET A 21 -1.19 6.65 -4.75
C MET A 21 -0.33 7.61 -5.56
N THR A 22 0.45 7.06 -6.47
CA THR A 22 1.22 7.82 -7.46
C THR A 22 0.42 7.97 -8.77
N PRO A 23 0.67 9.00 -9.59
CA PRO A 23 -0.05 9.20 -10.86
C PRO A 23 0.08 8.05 -11.85
N ASN A 24 1.16 7.26 -11.76
CA ASN A 24 1.42 6.11 -12.61
C ASN A 24 1.12 4.76 -11.93
N MET A 25 0.49 4.76 -10.74
CA MET A 25 0.12 3.58 -9.96
C MET A 25 1.29 2.73 -9.43
N MET A 26 2.55 3.17 -9.56
CA MET A 26 3.72 2.43 -9.08
C MET A 26 4.13 2.86 -7.66
N PRO A 27 4.48 1.92 -6.77
CA PRO A 27 4.96 2.26 -5.43
C PRO A 27 6.32 2.95 -5.48
N ILE A 28 6.54 3.87 -4.55
CA ILE A 28 7.82 4.53 -4.29
C ILE A 28 8.58 3.67 -3.27
N THR A 29 9.69 3.07 -3.70
CA THR A 29 10.55 2.17 -2.90
C THR A 29 12.02 2.55 -3.08
N ARG A 30 12.44 3.71 -2.56
CA ARG A 30 13.80 4.26 -2.84
C ARG A 30 14.34 5.11 -1.71
N GLU A 31 15.66 5.30 -1.68
CA GLU A 31 16.27 6.34 -0.86
C GLU A 31 15.81 7.73 -1.34
N SER A 32 15.67 8.63 -0.37
CA SER A 32 15.40 10.03 -0.61
C SER A 32 16.66 10.76 -1.08
N LYS A 33 16.57 12.09 -1.24
CA LYS A 33 17.76 12.92 -1.48
C LYS A 33 18.58 13.17 -0.21
N MET A 34 18.00 12.94 0.97
CA MET A 34 18.65 13.03 2.27
C MET A 34 19.19 11.66 2.66
N LYS A 35 20.48 11.61 3.00
CA LYS A 35 21.17 10.37 3.38
C LYS A 35 20.46 9.68 4.54
N GLY A 36 20.22 8.38 4.40
CA GLY A 36 19.63 7.56 5.46
C GLY A 36 18.11 7.72 5.62
N VAL A 37 17.44 8.39 4.69
CA VAL A 37 15.97 8.51 4.66
C VAL A 37 15.43 7.75 3.46
N TYR A 38 14.47 6.86 3.68
CA TYR A 38 13.91 5.97 2.66
C TYR A 38 12.40 6.15 2.52
N TYR A 39 11.90 6.05 1.30
CA TYR A 39 10.49 6.09 0.98
C TYR A 39 9.95 4.68 0.71
N HIS A 40 8.88 4.33 1.40
CA HIS A 40 8.05 3.15 1.18
C HIS A 40 6.57 3.59 1.20
N ALA A 41 6.06 4.00 0.04
CA ALA A 41 4.72 4.59 -0.06
C ALA A 41 4.15 4.48 -1.48
N GLY A 42 2.89 4.89 -1.68
CA GLY A 42 2.32 5.05 -3.03
C GLY A 42 1.71 3.78 -3.64
N HIS A 43 1.58 2.70 -2.89
CA HIS A 43 1.09 1.40 -3.36
C HIS A 43 -0.40 1.36 -3.75
N GLY A 44 -1.14 2.44 -3.51
CA GLY A 44 -2.54 2.54 -3.91
C GLY A 44 -3.41 1.42 -3.33
N HIS A 45 -4.20 0.78 -4.20
CA HIS A 45 -5.11 -0.30 -3.83
C HIS A 45 -4.42 -1.67 -3.68
N LEU A 46 -3.16 -1.80 -4.09
CA LEU A 46 -2.36 -3.02 -3.97
C LEU A 46 -1.40 -2.99 -2.77
N GLY A 47 -1.55 -2.02 -1.87
CA GLY A 47 -0.69 -1.86 -0.70
C GLY A 47 -0.54 -3.12 0.14
N TRP A 48 -1.65 -3.82 0.43
CA TRP A 48 -1.57 -5.05 1.22
C TRP A 48 -0.90 -6.18 0.43
N THR A 49 -1.23 -6.35 -0.85
CA THR A 49 -0.67 -7.40 -1.70
C THR A 49 0.85 -7.25 -1.90
N LEU A 50 1.33 -6.02 -2.09
CA LEU A 50 2.72 -5.75 -2.46
C LEU A 50 3.61 -5.39 -1.27
N SER A 51 3.07 -5.27 -0.06
CA SER A 51 3.79 -4.75 1.11
C SER A 51 5.06 -5.54 1.41
N ALA A 52 4.97 -6.86 1.52
CA ALA A 52 6.08 -7.72 1.90
C ALA A 52 7.27 -7.60 0.93
N GLN A 53 7.00 -7.77 -0.36
CA GLN A 53 8.06 -7.71 -1.37
C GLN A 53 8.68 -6.32 -1.48
N THR A 54 7.86 -5.27 -1.47
CA THR A 54 8.37 -3.89 -1.57
C THR A 54 9.11 -3.43 -0.32
N ALA A 55 8.77 -3.97 0.85
CA ALA A 55 9.51 -3.73 2.08
C ALA A 55 10.91 -4.36 2.01
N GLN A 56 11.03 -5.58 1.47
CA GLN A 56 12.34 -6.21 1.26
C GLN A 56 13.24 -5.35 0.36
N ILE A 57 12.71 -4.80 -0.74
CA ILE A 57 13.46 -3.90 -1.64
C ILE A 57 14.01 -2.68 -0.90
N VAL A 58 13.27 -2.15 0.08
CA VAL A 58 13.73 -1.00 0.88
C VAL A 58 14.74 -1.45 1.94
N ALA A 59 14.54 -2.61 2.58
CA ALA A 59 15.47 -3.19 3.53
C ALA A 59 16.85 -3.44 2.88
N ASP A 60 16.88 -4.04 1.68
CA ASP A 60 18.12 -4.29 0.94
C ASP A 60 18.90 -3.00 0.65
N LYS A 61 18.19 -1.88 0.41
CA LYS A 61 18.80 -0.55 0.23
C LYS A 61 19.33 0.05 1.52
N ILE A 62 18.71 -0.28 2.65
CA ILE A 62 19.17 0.13 3.98
C ILE A 62 20.47 -0.61 4.33
N ASP A 63 20.51 -1.92 4.09
CA ASP A 63 21.64 -2.78 4.43
C ASP A 63 22.85 -2.58 3.51
N SER A 64 22.64 -2.11 2.27
CA SER A 64 23.71 -1.86 1.30
C SER A 64 24.41 -0.49 1.46
N ASN A 65 24.03 0.31 2.46
CA ASN A 65 24.52 1.68 2.71
C ASN A 65 25.49 1.74 3.90
#